data_AF-A0A316W1E7-F1
#
_entry.id   AF-A0A316W1E7-F1
#
_cell.length_a   1.000
_cell.length_b   1.000
_cell.length_c   1.000
_cell.angle_alpha   90.00
_cell.angle_beta   90.00
_cell.angle_gamma   90.00
#
_symmetry.space_group_name_H-M   'P 1'
#
loop_
_entity.id
_entity.type
_entity.pdbx_description
1 polymer ?
#
loop_
_entity_poly.entity_id
_entity_poly.type
_entity_poly.pdbx_seq_one_letter_code
_entity_poly.pdbx_strand_id
1 'polypeptide(L)'
;ASAKWEATVKEEQIIQAAYTPLDEMKKCYNVFDEWAACYALFPQLNSVYRYGGPKDCSTKFNDWKFCLTLKDLSAEQRRERWLRHRAEQVAKMRLEGSSEDFWEMRRDPLVDPKFED
;
A
#
# COMPACT_ATOMS: atom_id res chain seq x y z
N ALA A 1 9.76 -2.77 18.39
CA ALA A 1 8.76 -2.39 17.37
C ALA A 1 9.30 -1.36 16.39
N SER A 2 9.88 -0.24 16.83
CA SER A 2 10.42 0.82 15.96
C SER A 2 11.55 0.37 15.01
N ALA A 3 12.47 -0.48 15.46
CA ALA A 3 13.58 -0.95 14.61
C ALA A 3 13.12 -1.77 13.40
N LYS A 4 12.15 -2.68 13.60
CA LYS A 4 11.54 -3.47 12.51
C LYS A 4 10.80 -2.56 11.52
N TRP A 5 10.02 -1.59 12.04
CA TRP A 5 9.34 -0.59 11.22
C TRP A 5 10.31 0.17 10.31
N GLU A 6 11.39 0.73 10.86
CA GLU A 6 12.34 1.49 10.05
C GLU A 6 13.08 0.64 9.01
N ALA A 7 13.39 -0.61 9.34
CA ALA A 7 13.99 -1.54 8.38
C ALA A 7 13.04 -1.79 7.19
N THR A 8 11.78 -2.14 7.46
CA THR A 8 10.78 -2.39 6.41
C THR A 8 10.51 -1.14 5.57
N VAL A 9 10.43 0.04 6.17
CA VAL A 9 10.27 1.30 5.43
C VAL A 9 11.46 1.57 4.50
N LYS A 10 12.69 1.31 4.95
CA LYS A 10 13.89 1.48 4.10
C LYS A 10 13.89 0.51 2.91
N GLU A 11 13.57 -0.75 3.15
CA GLU A 11 13.43 -1.76 2.09
C GLU A 11 12.37 -1.33 1.06
N GLU A 12 11.18 -0.92 1.54
CA GLU A 12 10.11 -0.43 0.67
C GLU A 12 10.49 0.84 -0.09
N GLN A 13 11.23 1.77 0.51
CA GLN A 13 11.70 2.96 -0.19
C GLN A 13 12.60 2.59 -1.38
N ILE A 14 13.50 1.62 -1.21
CA ILE A 14 14.38 1.13 -2.28
C ILE A 14 13.53 0.51 -3.40
N ILE A 15 12.56 -0.31 -3.04
CA ILE A 15 11.65 -0.98 -3.98
C ILE A 15 10.81 0.05 -4.74
N GLN A 16 10.18 1.00 -4.06
CA GLN A 16 9.38 2.06 -4.68
C GLN A 16 10.22 2.96 -5.59
N ALA A 17 11.47 3.26 -5.19
CA ALA A 17 12.40 4.05 -5.99
C ALA A 17 12.78 3.36 -7.30
N ALA A 18 12.90 2.02 -7.28
CA ALA A 18 13.15 1.21 -8.46
C ALA A 18 11.95 1.19 -9.42
N TYR A 19 10.72 1.18 -8.90
CA TYR A 19 9.51 1.18 -9.71
C TYR A 19 9.08 2.56 -10.25
N THR A 20 9.49 3.65 -9.59
CA THR A 20 9.02 4.99 -9.93
C THR A 20 10.19 5.89 -10.32
N PRO A 21 10.59 5.96 -11.60
CA PRO A 21 11.58 6.92 -12.06
C PRO A 21 11.02 8.36 -11.98
N LEU A 22 11.89 9.37 -12.10
CA LEU A 22 11.53 10.77 -11.81
C LEU A 22 10.55 11.36 -12.82
N ASP A 23 10.67 10.94 -14.08
CA ASP A 23 9.83 11.32 -15.21
C ASP A 23 8.42 10.71 -15.15
N GLU A 24 8.29 9.51 -14.60
CA GLU A 24 7.00 8.82 -14.44
C GLU A 24 6.25 9.18 -13.14
N MET A 25 6.75 10.14 -12.38
CA MET A 25 6.11 10.59 -11.14
C MET A 25 4.72 11.19 -11.42
N LYS A 26 3.69 10.60 -10.80
CA LYS A 26 2.30 11.01 -11.01
C LYS A 26 2.06 12.45 -10.54
N LYS A 27 1.46 13.25 -11.42
CA LYS A 27 0.95 14.59 -11.09
C LYS A 27 -0.29 14.46 -10.19
N CYS A 28 -0.58 15.50 -9.39
CA CYS A 28 -1.69 15.43 -8.44
C CYS A 28 -3.08 15.27 -9.08
N TYR A 29 -3.27 15.67 -10.34
CA TYR A 29 -4.52 15.38 -11.05
C TYR A 29 -4.66 13.89 -11.38
N ASN A 30 -3.58 13.18 -11.70
CA ASN A 30 -3.64 11.73 -11.89
C ASN A 30 -4.04 11.02 -10.59
N VAL A 31 -3.51 11.49 -9.44
CA VAL A 31 -3.88 10.95 -8.12
C VAL A 31 -5.34 11.29 -7.77
N PHE A 32 -5.82 12.47 -8.18
CA PHE A 32 -7.22 12.83 -8.08
C PHE A 32 -8.12 11.91 -8.92
N ASP A 33 -7.73 11.62 -10.16
CA ASP A 33 -8.49 10.73 -11.04
C ASP A 33 -8.59 9.33 -10.44
N GLU A 34 -7.53 8.82 -9.81
CA GLU A 34 -7.58 7.55 -9.06
C GLU A 34 -8.58 7.58 -7.89
N TRP A 35 -8.64 8.70 -7.17
CA TRP A 35 -9.59 8.89 -6.09
C TRP A 35 -11.02 8.97 -6.61
N ALA A 36 -11.26 9.78 -7.65
CA ALA A 36 -12.58 9.91 -8.28
C ALA A 36 -13.06 8.58 -8.89
N ALA A 37 -12.15 7.82 -9.51
CA ALA A 37 -12.44 6.50 -10.05
C ALA A 37 -12.86 5.49 -8.95
N CYS A 38 -12.41 5.66 -7.71
CA CYS A 38 -12.87 4.83 -6.60
C CYS A 38 -14.36 5.06 -6.27
N TYR A 39 -14.84 6.30 -6.43
CA TYR A 39 -16.25 6.66 -6.23
C TYR A 39 -17.12 6.41 -7.47
N ALA A 40 -16.55 5.93 -8.57
CA ALA A 40 -17.32 5.60 -9.75
C ALA A 40 -18.38 4.53 -9.43
N LEU A 41 -19.52 4.63 -10.13
CA LEU A 41 -20.72 3.83 -9.86
C LEU A 41 -20.46 2.32 -9.98
N PHE A 42 -19.76 1.88 -11.02
CA PHE A 42 -19.50 0.46 -11.27
C PHE A 42 -18.60 -0.21 -10.22
N PRO A 43 -17.43 0.37 -9.84
CA PRO A 43 -16.63 -0.15 -8.73
C PRO A 43 -17.39 -0.26 -7.42
N GLN A 44 -18.22 0.73 -7.09
CA GLN A 44 -19.00 0.73 -5.85
C GLN A 44 -20.08 -0.35 -5.85
N LEU A 45 -20.78 -0.53 -6.98
CA LEU A 45 -21.77 -1.61 -7.13
C LEU A 45 -21.11 -2.99 -6.98
N ASN A 46 -19.95 -3.21 -7.60
CA ASN A 46 -19.19 -4.46 -7.47
C ASN A 46 -18.72 -4.71 -6.03
N SER A 47 -18.33 -3.65 -5.31
CA SER A 47 -17.97 -3.75 -3.89
C SER A 47 -19.15 -4.17 -3.04
N VAL A 48 -20.32 -3.56 -3.25
CA VAL A 48 -21.55 -3.93 -2.54
C VAL A 48 -21.94 -5.37 -2.84
N TYR A 49 -21.86 -5.80 -4.10
CA TYR A 49 -22.16 -7.17 -4.49
C TYR A 49 -21.22 -8.22 -3.86
N ARG A 50 -19.90 -7.94 -3.82
CA ARG A 50 -18.90 -8.91 -3.32
C ARG A 50 -18.72 -8.89 -1.80
N TYR A 51 -18.74 -7.70 -1.20
CA TYR A 51 -18.35 -7.47 0.19
C TYR A 51 -19.50 -6.93 1.06
N GLY A 52 -20.67 -6.68 0.50
CA GLY A 52 -21.86 -6.23 1.25
C GLY A 52 -21.84 -4.75 1.66
N GLY A 53 -20.89 -3.96 1.16
CA GLY A 53 -20.78 -2.54 1.52
C GLY A 53 -20.01 -1.70 0.48
N PRO A 54 -20.15 -0.36 0.56
CA PRO A 54 -19.37 0.54 -0.27
C PRO A 54 -17.88 0.40 0.05
N LYS A 55 -17.04 0.56 -0.98
CA LYS A 55 -15.59 0.49 -0.84
C LYS A 55 -15.09 1.71 -0.09
N ASP A 56 -14.19 1.51 0.88
CA ASP A 56 -13.49 2.62 1.51
C ASP A 56 -12.46 3.24 0.55
N CYS A 57 -12.67 4.51 0.21
CA CYS A 57 -11.81 5.31 -0.66
C CYS A 57 -10.93 6.31 0.12
N SER A 58 -10.93 6.25 1.46
CA SER A 58 -10.21 7.16 2.35
C SER A 58 -8.70 7.19 2.06
N THR A 59 -8.09 6.04 1.79
CA THR A 59 -6.64 5.93 1.51
C THR A 59 -6.26 6.73 0.27
N LYS A 60 -7.05 6.62 -0.81
CA LYS A 60 -6.81 7.37 -2.06
C LYS A 60 -7.02 8.88 -1.89
N PHE A 61 -7.98 9.25 -1.04
CA PHE A 61 -8.20 10.65 -0.70
C PHE A 61 -7.03 11.25 0.08
N ASN A 62 -6.46 10.48 1.02
CA ASN A 62 -5.29 10.90 1.78
C ASN A 62 -4.05 11.03 0.88
N ASP A 63 -3.88 10.15 -0.10
CA ASP A 63 -2.82 10.27 -1.11
C ASP A 63 -2.96 11.55 -1.93
N TRP A 64 -4.18 11.90 -2.35
CA TRP A 64 -4.45 13.15 -3.06
C TRP A 64 -4.14 14.37 -2.20
N LYS A 65 -4.61 14.40 -0.94
CA LYS A 65 -4.29 15.47 0.02
C LYS A 65 -2.79 15.61 0.22
N PHE A 66 -2.08 14.49 0.38
CA PHE A 66 -0.64 14.50 0.53
C PHE A 66 0.06 15.03 -0.72
N CYS A 67 -0.41 14.69 -1.93
CA CYS A 67 0.15 15.27 -3.15
C CYS A 67 0.04 16.80 -3.17
N LEU A 68 -1.09 17.35 -2.71
CA LEU A 68 -1.31 18.80 -2.64
C LEU A 68 -0.34 19.50 -1.69
N THR A 69 0.07 18.86 -0.58
CA THR A 69 1.04 19.46 0.36
C THR A 69 2.46 19.50 -0.22
N LEU A 70 2.76 18.73 -1.27
CA LEU A 70 4.07 18.69 -1.92
C LEU A 70 4.18 19.62 -3.14
N LYS A 71 3.17 20.44 -3.41
CA LYS A 71 3.12 21.29 -4.63
C LYS A 71 4.31 22.24 -4.72
N ASP A 72 4.71 22.85 -3.61
CA ASP A 72 5.73 23.90 -3.54
C ASP A 72 7.17 23.39 -3.53
N LEU A 73 7.37 22.07 -3.52
CA LEU A 73 8.69 21.43 -3.49
C LEU A 73 9.28 21.24 -4.89
N SER A 74 10.61 21.08 -4.98
CA SER A 74 11.27 20.69 -6.23
C SER A 74 10.82 19.29 -6.68
N ALA A 75 11.00 18.96 -7.96
CA ALA A 75 10.60 17.65 -8.49
C ALA A 75 11.28 16.48 -7.77
N GLU A 76 12.57 16.63 -7.42
CA GLU A 76 13.35 15.63 -6.69
C GLU A 76 12.84 15.47 -5.25
N GLN A 77 12.65 16.58 -4.53
CA GLN A 77 12.13 16.56 -3.16
C GLN A 77 10.71 16.00 -3.10
N ARG A 78 9.89 16.32 -4.10
CA ARG A 78 8.53 15.79 -4.24
C ARG A 78 8.56 14.28 -4.41
N ARG A 79 9.44 13.76 -5.28
CA ARG A 79 9.62 12.32 -5.50
C ARG A 79 10.08 11.64 -4.22
N GLU A 80 11.11 12.14 -3.56
CA GLU A 80 11.64 11.55 -2.33
C GLU A 80 10.55 11.43 -1.24
N ARG A 81 9.81 12.52 -0.99
CA ARG A 81 8.72 12.52 0.00
C ARG A 81 7.56 11.62 -0.39
N TRP A 82 7.24 11.57 -1.69
CA TRP A 82 6.23 10.65 -2.21
C TRP A 82 6.60 9.19 -2.02
N LEU A 83 7.84 8.82 -2.37
CA LEU A 83 8.36 7.46 -2.19
C LEU A 83 8.33 7.05 -0.72
N ARG A 84 8.74 7.94 0.18
CA ARG A 84 8.67 7.71 1.61
C ARG A 84 7.24 7.49 2.10
N HIS A 85 6.29 8.33 1.70
CA HIS A 85 4.87 8.17 2.06
C HIS A 85 4.30 6.82 1.59
N ARG A 86 4.62 6.40 0.36
CA ARG A 86 4.20 5.09 -0.17
C ARG A 86 4.84 3.95 0.58
N ALA A 87 6.13 4.04 0.88
CA ALA A 87 6.85 3.03 1.65
C ALA A 87 6.29 2.88 3.07
N GLU A 88 5.93 3.98 3.74
CA GLU A 88 5.29 3.94 5.06
C GLU A 88 3.90 3.27 4.99
N GLN A 89 3.10 3.57 3.95
CA GLN A 89 1.80 2.89 3.77
C GLN A 89 1.96 1.38 3.54
N VAL A 90 2.88 0.98 2.67
CA VAL A 90 3.10 -0.45 2.38
C VAL A 90 3.70 -1.16 3.58
N ALA A 91 4.65 -0.54 4.28
CA ALA A 91 5.22 -1.09 5.51
C ALA A 91 4.15 -1.33 6.58
N LYS A 92 3.18 -0.41 6.71
CA LYS A 92 2.03 -0.62 7.61
C LYS A 92 1.26 -1.89 7.24
N MET A 93 0.90 -2.06 5.97
CA MET A 93 0.19 -3.27 5.52
C MET A 93 1.01 -4.54 5.71
N ARG A 94 2.31 -4.51 5.41
CA ARG A 94 3.21 -5.67 5.58
C ARG A 94 3.37 -6.08 7.04
N LEU A 95 3.33 -5.13 7.97
CA LEU A 95 3.47 -5.40 9.39
C LEU A 95 2.17 -5.82 10.07
N GLU A 96 1.01 -5.53 9.46
CA GLU A 96 -0.30 -6.02 9.93
C GLU A 96 -0.44 -7.55 9.72
N GLY A 97 0.34 -8.14 8.81
CA GLY A 97 0.44 -9.58 8.60
C GLY A 97 0.37 -9.95 7.12
N SER A 98 1.14 -10.95 6.73
CA SER A 98 1.17 -11.49 5.36
C SER A 98 0.62 -12.91 5.33
N SER A 99 0.10 -13.35 4.18
CA SER A 99 -0.21 -14.78 3.98
C SER A 99 1.04 -15.66 4.06
N GLU A 100 2.24 -15.08 3.92
CA GLU A 100 3.52 -15.75 4.13
C GLU A 100 3.70 -16.24 5.57
N ASP A 101 3.16 -15.51 6.55
CA ASP A 101 3.27 -15.85 7.97
C ASP A 101 2.61 -17.20 8.27
N PHE A 102 1.56 -17.56 7.53
CA PHE A 102 0.87 -18.83 7.67
C PHE A 102 1.70 -20.02 7.15
N TRP A 103 2.54 -19.81 6.13
CA TRP A 103 3.44 -20.85 5.65
C TRP A 103 4.56 -21.13 6.64
N GLU A 104 4.96 -20.14 7.44
CA GLU A 104 5.93 -20.33 8.52
C GLU A 104 5.41 -21.25 9.63
N MET A 105 4.13 -21.12 9.99
CA MET A 105 3.47 -21.96 10.99
C MET A 105 3.35 -23.42 10.55
N ARG A 106 3.35 -23.67 9.24
CA ARG A 106 3.19 -24.99 8.64
C ARG A 106 4.49 -25.79 8.49
N ARG A 107 5.63 -25.26 8.96
CA ARG A 107 6.96 -25.89 8.78
C ARG A 107 7.23 -27.11 9.68
N ASP A 108 6.51 -27.27 10.79
CA ASP A 108 6.65 -28.41 11.73
C ASP A 108 5.27 -28.98 12.13
N PRO A 109 5.17 -30.30 12.38
CA PRO A 109 4.61 -31.26 11.42
C PRO A 109 3.20 -30.88 10.91
N LEU A 110 3.04 -31.01 9.59
CA LEU A 110 1.79 -30.75 8.85
C LEU A 110 0.64 -31.72 9.19
N VAL A 111 0.98 -32.86 9.80
CA VAL A 111 0.04 -33.91 10.17
C VAL A 111 0.13 -34.07 11.69
N ASP A 112 -1.02 -34.02 12.36
CA ASP A 112 -1.09 -34.38 13.77
C ASP A 112 -0.73 -35.88 13.89
N PRO A 113 0.27 -36.26 14.71
CA PRO A 113 0.72 -37.64 14.86
C PRO A 113 -0.41 -38.63 15.21
N LYS A 114 -1.55 -38.12 15.71
CA LYS A 114 -2.75 -38.89 15.98
C LYS A 114 -3.44 -39.46 14.72
N PHE A 115 -3.13 -38.92 13.53
CA PHE A 115 -3.71 -39.32 12.24
C PHE A 115 -2.65 -39.85 11.24
N GLU A 116 -1.42 -40.09 11.69
CA GLU A 116 -0.43 -40.88 10.95
C GLU A 116 -0.63 -42.37 11.30
N ASP A 117 -1.28 -43.12 10.39
CA ASP A 117 -1.30 -44.59 10.40
C ASP A 117 -0.15 -45.16 9.55
#